data_AF-A0AAQ0U128-F1
#
_entry.id   AF-A0AAQ0U128-F1
#
_cell.length_a   1.000
_cell.length_b   1.000
_cell.length_c   1.000
_cell.angle_alpha   90.00
_cell.angle_beta   90.00
_cell.angle_gamma   90.00
#
_symmetry.space_group_name_H-M   'P 1'
#
loop_
_entity.id
_entity.type
_entity.pdbx_description
1 polymer ?
#
loop_
_entity_poly.entity_id
_entity_poly.type
_entity_poly.pdbx_seq_one_letter_code
_entity_poly.pdbx_strand_id
1 'polypeptide(L)'
;MAIRYYWGRPKDVIRWYLRGTLYLSAQSRKSYIEKIGAAPGNLTRLLKLLDNLDEIFDPVDTDSIALLCLRYVELLSIPDTAKLTGLSKSQVSTRTARVMKKAKEIIAEA
;
A
#
# COMPACT_ATOMS: atom_id res chain seq x y z
N MET A 1 13.18 0.96 -29.09
CA MET A 1 12.02 1.52 -28.36
C MET A 1 12.56 2.15 -27.08
N ALA A 2 12.56 3.49 -26.99
CA ALA A 2 13.23 4.19 -25.91
C ALA A 2 12.42 4.07 -24.60
N ILE A 3 12.96 3.33 -23.64
CA ILE A 3 12.39 3.24 -22.30
C ILE A 3 12.74 4.54 -21.56
N ARG A 4 11.80 5.49 -21.53
CA ARG A 4 11.89 6.67 -20.66
C ARG A 4 11.24 6.33 -19.32
N TYR A 5 12.02 5.94 -18.31
CA TYR A 5 11.57 6.00 -16.92
C TYR A 5 12.28 7.16 -16.22
N TYR A 6 11.53 8.24 -15.96
CA TYR A 6 12.05 9.43 -15.26
C TYR A 6 12.10 9.28 -13.73
N TRP A 7 11.83 8.10 -13.15
CA TRP A 7 11.56 7.98 -11.70
C TRP A 7 12.08 6.72 -10.97
N GLY A 8 13.05 5.96 -11.51
CA GLY A 8 13.63 4.79 -10.81
C GLY A 8 12.86 3.47 -11.00
N ARG A 9 13.18 2.41 -10.22
CA ARG A 9 12.51 1.10 -10.35
C ARG A 9 11.06 1.22 -9.85
N PRO A 10 10.04 0.69 -10.56
CA PRO A 10 8.64 0.81 -10.16
C PRO A 10 8.34 0.38 -8.71
N LYS A 11 9.03 -0.65 -8.22
CA LYS A 11 8.94 -1.11 -6.83
C LYS A 11 9.33 -0.02 -5.83
N ASP A 12 10.38 0.73 -6.14
CA ASP A 12 10.89 1.80 -5.26
C ASP A 12 9.91 2.98 -5.25
N VAL A 13 9.37 3.37 -6.41
CA VAL A 13 8.39 4.47 -6.52
C VAL A 13 7.16 4.20 -5.64
N ILE A 14 6.64 2.98 -5.70
CA ILE A 14 5.41 2.60 -4.98
C ILE A 14 5.68 2.48 -3.48
N ARG A 15 6.85 1.95 -3.11
CA ARG A 15 7.32 1.95 -1.72
C ARG A 15 7.40 3.36 -1.16
N TRP A 16 8.00 4.30 -1.89
CA TRP A 16 8.12 5.69 -1.47
C TRP A 16 6.77 6.39 -1.36
N TYR A 17 5.88 6.18 -2.33
CA TYR A 17 4.52 6.72 -2.31
C TYR A 17 3.76 6.25 -1.06
N LEU A 18 3.72 4.94 -0.81
CA LEU A 18 3.00 4.37 0.34
C LEU A 18 3.63 4.77 1.68
N ARG A 19 4.97 4.80 1.76
CA ARG A 19 5.67 5.30 2.95
C ARG A 19 5.30 6.75 3.24
N GLY A 20 5.25 7.61 2.22
CA GLY A 20 4.82 8.99 2.35
C GLY A 20 3.37 9.11 2.85
N THR A 21 2.43 8.39 2.23
CA THR A 21 1.02 8.42 2.62
C THR A 21 0.81 7.95 4.07
N LEU A 22 1.44 6.84 4.46
CA LEU A 22 1.33 6.31 5.82
C LEU A 22 1.98 7.26 6.84
N TYR A 23 3.13 7.86 6.50
CA TYR A 23 3.84 8.80 7.36
C TYR A 23 2.99 10.04 7.63
N LEU A 24 2.43 10.65 6.59
CA LEU A 24 1.54 11.80 6.72
C LEU A 24 0.30 11.46 7.55
N SER A 25 -0.28 10.28 7.36
CA SER A 25 -1.42 9.81 8.14
C SER A 25 -1.09 9.67 9.63
N ALA A 26 0.07 9.07 9.94
CA ALA A 26 0.55 8.91 11.31
C ALA A 26 0.85 10.27 11.97
N GLN A 27 1.53 11.17 11.26
CA GLN A 27 1.83 12.53 11.76
C GLN A 27 0.57 13.35 12.00
N SER A 28 -0.40 13.29 11.07
CA SER A 28 -1.69 13.97 11.24
C SER A 28 -2.42 13.44 12.48
N ARG A 29 -2.41 12.13 12.69
CA ARG A 29 -3.06 11.53 13.87
C ARG A 29 -2.33 11.90 15.16
N LYS A 30 -1.00 11.88 15.16
CA LYS A 30 -0.17 12.31 16.29
C LYS A 30 -0.45 13.77 16.66
N SER A 31 -0.43 14.68 15.68
CA SER A 31 -0.73 16.10 15.92
C SER A 31 -2.15 16.30 16.47
N TYR A 32 -3.12 15.54 15.98
CA TYR A 32 -4.49 15.60 16.51
C TYR A 32 -4.56 15.18 17.98
N ILE A 33 -3.92 14.06 18.35
CA ILE A 33 -3.83 13.61 19.74
C ILE A 33 -3.17 14.65 20.63
N GLU A 34 -2.05 15.23 20.19
CA GLU A 34 -1.33 16.27 20.94
C GLU A 34 -2.17 17.54 21.13
N LYS A 35 -2.95 17.95 20.13
CA LYS A 35 -3.76 19.17 20.18
C LYS A 35 -4.99 19.06 21.07
N ILE A 36 -5.65 17.90 21.10
CA ILE A 36 -6.97 17.77 21.75
C ILE A 36 -7.05 16.65 22.79
N GLY A 37 -5.94 16.00 23.13
CA GLY A 37 -5.90 14.93 24.14
C GLY A 37 -6.69 13.68 23.75
N ALA A 38 -6.89 13.45 22.44
CA ALA A 38 -7.66 12.31 21.96
C ALA A 38 -6.97 10.97 22.25
N ALA A 39 -7.76 9.90 22.34
CA ALA A 39 -7.22 8.55 22.45
C ALA A 39 -6.33 8.18 21.23
N PRO A 40 -5.30 7.32 21.42
CA PRO A 40 -4.37 6.93 20.35
C PRO A 40 -5.05 6.38 19.10
N GLY A 41 -6.17 5.66 19.28
CA GLY A 41 -6.94 5.10 18.18
C GLY A 41 -6.10 4.16 17.32
N ASN A 42 -6.01 4.45 16.02
CA ASN A 42 -5.23 3.64 15.07
C ASN A 42 -3.76 4.05 14.96
N LEU A 43 -3.26 5.02 15.76
CA LEU A 43 -1.89 5.51 15.65
C LEU A 43 -0.86 4.38 15.80
N THR A 44 -1.01 3.50 16.79
CA THR A 44 -0.09 2.37 17.01
C THR A 44 -0.03 1.45 15.80
N ARG A 45 -1.18 1.15 15.18
CA ARG A 45 -1.25 0.33 13.96
C ARG A 45 -0.60 1.02 12.76
N LEU A 46 -0.77 2.33 12.62
CA LEU A 46 -0.14 3.11 11.55
C LEU A 46 1.39 3.12 11.68
N LEU A 47 1.91 3.31 12.90
CA LEU A 47 3.35 3.26 13.17
C LEU A 47 3.90 1.85 12.92
N LYS A 48 3.23 0.80 13.39
CA LYS A 48 3.66 -0.57 13.14
C LYS A 48 3.68 -0.92 11.65
N LEU A 49 2.71 -0.45 10.87
CA LEU A 49 2.74 -0.61 9.40
C LEU A 49 3.92 0.14 8.77
N LEU A 50 4.22 1.36 9.24
CA LEU A 50 5.35 2.14 8.74
C LEU A 50 6.70 1.44 8.97
N ASP A 51 6.88 0.90 10.17
CA ASP A 51 8.11 0.22 10.57
C ASP A 51 8.32 -1.10 9.81
N ASN A 52 7.23 -1.74 9.37
CA ASN A 52 7.25 -3.05 8.68
C ASN A 52 6.85 -2.96 7.20
N LEU A 53 6.88 -1.77 6.61
CA LEU A 53 6.56 -1.56 5.18
C LEU A 53 7.42 -2.40 4.26
N ASP A 54 8.70 -2.53 4.58
CA ASP A 54 9.64 -3.32 3.78
C ASP A 54 9.29 -4.81 3.85
N GLU A 55 8.92 -5.32 5.03
CA GLU A 55 8.46 -6.71 5.19
C GLU A 55 7.18 -7.01 4.37
N ILE A 56 6.29 -6.03 4.23
CA ILE A 56 5.06 -6.17 3.42
C ILE A 56 5.39 -6.27 1.93
N PHE A 57 6.34 -5.48 1.44
CA PHE A 57 6.55 -5.27 0.00
C PHE A 57 7.78 -5.96 -0.58
N ASP A 58 8.77 -6.34 0.24
CA ASP A 58 9.96 -7.08 -0.19
C ASP A 58 9.62 -8.39 -0.90
N PRO A 59 8.72 -9.25 -0.39
CA PRO A 59 8.38 -10.52 -1.05
C PRO A 59 7.41 -10.35 -2.23
N VAL A 60 6.90 -9.14 -2.49
CA VAL A 60 5.88 -8.90 -3.52
C VAL A 60 6.55 -8.65 -4.88
N ASP A 61 6.09 -9.40 -5.88
CA ASP A 61 6.54 -9.28 -7.26
C ASP A 61 6.02 -8.01 -7.94
N THR A 62 6.71 -7.57 -8.99
CA THR A 62 6.40 -6.34 -9.72
C THR A 62 4.98 -6.32 -10.29
N ASP A 63 4.42 -7.46 -10.72
CA ASP A 63 3.07 -7.50 -11.30
C ASP A 63 2.01 -7.29 -10.22
N SER A 64 2.19 -7.91 -9.06
CA SER A 64 1.32 -7.72 -7.90
C SER A 64 1.39 -6.27 -7.41
N ILE A 65 2.56 -5.64 -7.42
CA ILE A 65 2.75 -4.22 -7.13
C ILE A 65 2.00 -3.34 -8.15
N ALA A 66 2.12 -3.62 -9.45
CA ALA A 66 1.40 -2.89 -10.50
C ALA A 66 -0.13 -3.01 -10.35
N LEU A 67 -0.63 -4.19 -9.97
CA LEU A 67 -2.05 -4.40 -9.68
C LEU A 67 -2.53 -3.58 -8.48
N LEU A 68 -1.71 -3.43 -7.43
CA LEU A 68 -2.05 -2.57 -6.30
C LEU A 68 -2.16 -1.10 -6.72
N CYS A 69 -1.27 -0.62 -7.61
CA CYS A 69 -1.38 0.73 -8.16
C CYS A 69 -2.66 0.95 -8.93
N LEU A 70 -3.00 0.04 -9.85
CA LEU A 70 -4.25 0.13 -10.60
C LEU A 70 -5.47 0.16 -9.67
N ARG A 71 -5.46 -0.65 -8.61
CA ARG A 71 -6.59 -0.80 -7.69
C ARG A 71 -6.74 0.34 -6.69
N TYR A 72 -5.64 0.88 -6.18
CA TYR A 72 -5.65 1.76 -5.01
C TYR A 72 -5.06 3.14 -5.25
N VAL A 73 -4.28 3.33 -6.32
CA VAL A 73 -3.79 4.65 -6.74
C VAL A 73 -4.66 5.20 -7.86
N GLU A 74 -4.89 4.42 -8.92
CA GLU A 74 -5.76 4.78 -10.04
C GLU A 74 -7.25 4.49 -9.76
N LEU A 75 -7.56 3.93 -8.59
CA LEU A 75 -8.92 3.64 -8.10
C LEU A 75 -9.78 2.80 -9.05
N LEU A 76 -9.17 1.95 -9.88
CA LEU A 76 -9.90 1.08 -10.79
C LEU A 76 -10.66 0.00 -10.02
N SER A 77 -11.88 -0.32 -10.47
CA SER A 77 -12.63 -1.46 -9.96
C SER A 77 -11.95 -2.79 -10.32
N ILE A 78 -12.33 -3.91 -9.67
CA ILE A 78 -11.82 -5.24 -10.04
C ILE A 78 -12.16 -5.56 -11.51
N PRO A 79 -13.41 -5.35 -11.99
CA PRO A 79 -13.74 -5.50 -13.40
C PRO A 79 -12.87 -4.67 -14.34
N ASP A 80 -12.65 -3.38 -14.04
CA ASP A 80 -11.86 -2.50 -14.91
C ASP A 80 -10.39 -2.89 -14.94
N THR A 81 -9.84 -3.29 -13.80
CA THR A 81 -8.48 -3.80 -13.69
C THR A 81 -8.31 -5.10 -14.49
N ALA A 82 -9.28 -6.02 -14.38
CA ALA A 82 -9.28 -7.26 -15.15
C ALA A 82 -9.35 -7.00 -16.66
N LYS A 83 -10.21 -6.06 -17.09
CA LYS A 83 -10.31 -5.64 -18.49
C LYS A 83 -9.00 -5.03 -19.01
N LEU A 84 -8.36 -4.18 -18.21
CA LEU A 84 -7.12 -3.51 -18.59
C LEU A 84 -5.92 -4.46 -18.68
N THR A 85 -5.84 -5.43 -17.77
CA THR A 85 -4.67 -6.31 -17.61
C THR A 85 -4.80 -7.65 -18.34
N GLY A 86 -5.99 -8.02 -18.78
CA GLY A 86 -6.29 -9.35 -19.33
C GLY A 86 -6.34 -10.47 -18.28
N LEU A 87 -6.15 -10.15 -17.00
CA LEU A 87 -6.27 -11.12 -15.91
C LEU A 87 -7.74 -11.39 -15.57
N SER A 88 -8.02 -12.56 -15.02
CA SER A 88 -9.34 -12.83 -14.44
C SER A 88 -9.58 -11.99 -13.18
N LYS A 89 -10.85 -11.68 -12.89
CA LYS A 89 -11.26 -10.98 -11.66
C LYS A 89 -10.74 -11.68 -10.39
N SER A 90 -10.71 -13.02 -10.41
CA SER A 90 -10.19 -13.84 -9.31
C SER A 90 -8.68 -13.64 -9.10
N GLN A 91 -7.90 -13.59 -10.18
CA GLN A 91 -6.46 -13.33 -10.10
C GLN A 91 -6.18 -11.93 -9.54
N VAL A 92 -6.89 -10.90 -10.00
CA VAL A 92 -6.78 -9.53 -9.48
C VAL A 92 -7.10 -9.50 -7.98
N SER A 93 -8.21 -10.12 -7.57
CA SER A 93 -8.61 -10.18 -6.16
C SER A 93 -7.57 -10.91 -5.31
N THR A 94 -7.13 -12.09 -5.72
CA THR A 94 -6.21 -12.93 -4.93
C THR A 94 -4.85 -12.28 -4.75
N ARG A 95 -4.28 -11.70 -5.83
CA ARG A 95 -2.95 -11.06 -5.78
C ARG A 95 -2.96 -9.83 -4.88
N THR A 96 -4.00 -8.99 -4.97
CA THR A 96 -4.13 -7.83 -4.08
C THR A 96 -4.44 -8.22 -2.63
N ALA A 97 -5.30 -9.22 -2.42
CA ALA A 97 -5.65 -9.71 -1.08
C ALA A 97 -4.44 -10.28 -0.31
N ARG A 98 -3.48 -10.91 -1.00
CA ARG A 98 -2.27 -11.45 -0.36
C ARG A 98 -1.46 -10.36 0.35
N VAL A 99 -1.28 -9.21 -0.29
CA VAL A 99 -0.54 -8.08 0.30
C VAL A 99 -1.33 -7.48 1.46
N MET A 100 -2.65 -7.33 1.30
CA MET A 100 -3.53 -6.86 2.38
C MET A 100 -3.53 -7.80 3.58
N LYS A 101 -3.42 -9.12 3.35
CA LYS A 101 -3.36 -10.12 4.42
C LYS A 101 -2.10 -9.94 5.27
N LYS A 102 -0.93 -9.79 4.64
CA LYS A 102 0.34 -9.56 5.36
C LYS A 102 0.30 -8.28 6.19
N ALA A 103 -0.26 -7.20 5.64
CA ALA A 103 -0.48 -5.97 6.39
C ALA A 103 -1.41 -6.17 7.60
N LYS A 104 -2.46 -6.99 7.45
CA LYS A 104 -3.38 -7.35 8.54
C LYS A 104 -2.72 -8.17 9.65
N GLU A 105 -1.84 -9.09 9.29
CA GLU A 105 -1.07 -9.90 10.25
C GLU A 105 -0.16 -9.01 11.10
N ILE A 106 0.59 -8.10 10.47
CA ILE A 106 1.48 -7.14 11.17
C ILE A 106 0.72 -6.25 12.17
N ILE A 107 -0.46 -5.76 11.80
CA ILE A 107 -1.26 -4.90 12.71
C ILE A 107 -2.02 -5.68 13.78
N ALA A 108 -2.23 -6.99 13.60
CA ALA A 108 -2.88 -7.82 14.61
C ALA A 108 -1.97 -8.02 15.83
N GLU A 109 -0.66 -7.90 15.63
CA GLU A 109 0.35 -7.93 16.68
C GLU A 109 0.58 -6.55 17.34
N ALA A 110 -0.19 -5.52 16.98
CA ALA A 110 -0.01 -4.12 17.42
C ALA A 110 -0.85 -3.71 18.62
#